data_AF-A0AAV8ZM09-F1
#
_entry.id   AF-A0AAV8ZM09-F1
#
_cell.length_a   1.000
_cell.length_b   1.000
_cell.length_c   1.000
_cell.angle_alpha   90.00
_cell.angle_beta   90.00
_cell.angle_gamma   90.00
#
_symmetry.space_group_name_H-M   'P 1'
#
loop_
_entity.id
_entity.type
_entity.pdbx_description
1 polymer ?
#
loop_
_entity_poly.entity_id
_entity_poly.type
_entity_poly.pdbx_seq_one_letter_code
_entity_poly.pdbx_strand_id
1 'polypeptide(L)'
;MKVVAEFLVLPTNSEESHKWTHQNTLIFLELYKKYREQVGRLRIKNLKKIFEEIAKEMQHTTKTRISGTNCENRWKVLERNYKKYIDNNSKLTGRGRNIFEYTDIMHTILGSKKNIHPVLFLSSDTINTLEQSADDMENVMEMRTRCARK
;
A
#
# COMPACT_ATOMS: atom_id res chain seq x y z
N MET A 1 -36.38 -39.91 -25.47
CA MET A 1 -35.12 -39.40 -26.05
C MET A 1 -34.72 -38.14 -25.28
N LYS A 2 -33.48 -38.12 -24.79
CA LYS A 2 -32.67 -36.99 -24.29
C LYS A 2 -33.27 -36.11 -23.19
N VAL A 3 -33.01 -36.58 -21.99
CA VAL A 3 -32.73 -35.84 -20.75
C VAL A 3 -32.26 -34.39 -20.97
N VAL A 4 -33.00 -33.42 -20.43
CA VAL A 4 -32.47 -32.09 -20.11
C VAL A 4 -32.17 -32.10 -18.62
N ALA A 5 -30.97 -32.56 -18.27
CA ALA A 5 -30.44 -32.36 -16.94
C ALA A 5 -30.14 -30.86 -16.83
N GLU A 6 -31.03 -30.12 -16.14
CA GLU A 6 -30.68 -28.84 -15.55
C GLU A 6 -29.48 -29.06 -14.62
N PHE A 7 -28.30 -28.74 -15.13
CA PHE A 7 -27.08 -28.66 -14.36
C PHE A 7 -27.18 -27.41 -13.47
N LEU A 8 -27.97 -27.50 -12.42
CA LEU A 8 -27.89 -26.61 -11.28
C LEU A 8 -26.56 -26.88 -10.58
N VAL A 9 -25.51 -26.20 -11.03
CA VAL A 9 -24.27 -26.08 -10.27
C VAL A 9 -24.60 -25.30 -9.02
N LEU A 10 -24.91 -26.01 -7.95
CA LEU A 10 -24.89 -25.46 -6.61
C LEU A 10 -23.49 -24.86 -6.39
N PRO A 11 -23.37 -23.60 -5.92
CA PRO A 11 -22.07 -23.05 -5.59
C PRO A 11 -21.56 -23.79 -4.35
N THR A 12 -20.73 -24.81 -4.58
CA THR A 12 -19.99 -25.47 -3.51
C THR A 12 -19.04 -24.43 -2.91
N ASN A 13 -19.38 -24.00 -1.70
CA ASN A 13 -18.56 -23.12 -0.88
C ASN A 13 -17.38 -23.89 -0.26
N SER A 14 -16.71 -24.75 -1.06
CA SER A 14 -15.35 -25.16 -0.75
C SER A 14 -14.44 -24.02 -1.21
N GLU A 15 -13.89 -23.27 -0.26
CA GLU A 15 -12.78 -22.36 -0.53
C GLU A 15 -11.54 -23.19 -0.86
N GLU A 16 -11.56 -23.82 -2.04
CA GLU A 16 -10.37 -24.44 -2.59
C GLU A 16 -9.35 -23.33 -2.87
N SER A 17 -8.21 -23.43 -2.18
CA SER A 17 -7.09 -22.52 -2.32
C SER A 17 -6.63 -22.48 -3.78
N HIS A 18 -7.00 -21.42 -4.50
CA HIS A 18 -6.60 -21.23 -5.88
C HIS A 18 -5.08 -21.01 -5.94
N LYS A 19 -4.38 -21.87 -6.69
CA LYS A 19 -2.94 -21.75 -6.92
C LYS A 19 -2.64 -20.62 -7.89
N TRP A 20 -2.04 -19.54 -7.39
CA TRP A 20 -1.62 -18.40 -8.20
C TRP A 20 -0.30 -18.67 -8.92
N THR A 21 -0.35 -18.83 -10.23
CA THR A 21 0.85 -18.84 -11.08
C THR A 21 1.33 -17.41 -11.34
N HIS A 22 2.56 -17.27 -11.82
CA HIS A 22 3.11 -15.97 -12.20
C HIS A 22 2.25 -15.31 -13.30
N GLN A 23 1.89 -16.07 -14.34
CA GLN A 23 1.03 -15.59 -15.43
C GLN A 23 -0.35 -15.15 -14.94
N ASN A 24 -1.01 -15.94 -14.08
CA ASN A 24 -2.31 -15.57 -13.53
C ASN A 24 -2.24 -14.28 -12.71
N THR A 25 -1.12 -14.07 -12.01
CA THR A 25 -0.88 -12.87 -11.21
C THR A 25 -0.67 -11.63 -12.09
N LEU A 26 0.05 -11.77 -13.21
CA LEU A 26 0.22 -10.69 -14.19
C LEU A 26 -1.12 -10.27 -14.78
N ILE A 27 -1.90 -11.23 -15.30
CA ILE A 27 -3.23 -10.96 -15.88
C ILE A 27 -4.11 -10.28 -14.83
N PHE A 28 -4.12 -10.78 -13.60
CA PHE A 28 -4.86 -10.18 -12.50
C PHE A 28 -4.47 -8.71 -12.25
N LEU A 29 -3.17 -8.39 -12.24
CA LEU A 29 -2.69 -7.03 -12.00
C LEU A 29 -3.06 -6.06 -13.14
N GLU A 30 -2.98 -6.52 -14.39
CA GLU A 30 -3.39 -5.74 -15.56
C GLU A 30 -4.89 -5.43 -15.53
N LEU A 31 -5.72 -6.44 -15.26
CA LEU A 31 -7.16 -6.26 -15.10
C LEU A 31 -7.45 -5.29 -13.95
N TYR A 32 -6.79 -5.46 -12.80
CA TYR A 32 -6.97 -4.58 -11.66
C TYR A 32 -6.65 -3.13 -12.00
N LYS A 33 -5.55 -2.87 -12.71
CA LYS A 33 -5.19 -1.51 -13.18
C LYS A 33 -6.31 -0.92 -14.05
N LYS A 34 -6.78 -1.67 -15.05
CA LYS A 34 -7.86 -1.26 -15.97
C LYS A 34 -9.17 -0.96 -15.25
N TYR A 35 -9.58 -1.80 -14.30
CA TYR A 35 -10.82 -1.57 -13.55
C TYR A 35 -10.67 -0.44 -12.56
N ARG A 36 -9.49 -0.26 -11.94
CA ARG A 36 -9.26 0.78 -10.94
C ARG A 36 -9.40 2.19 -11.50
N GLU A 37 -9.05 2.42 -12.76
CA GLU A 37 -9.28 3.69 -13.46
C GLU A 37 -10.77 3.97 -13.76
N GLN A 38 -11.59 2.93 -13.75
CA GLN A 38 -13.04 3.02 -13.94
C GLN A 38 -13.78 3.20 -12.61
N VAL A 39 -13.13 2.91 -11.47
CA VAL A 39 -13.68 3.16 -10.14
C VAL A 39 -13.78 4.66 -9.92
N GLY A 40 -14.93 5.12 -9.45
CA GLY A 40 -15.23 6.55 -9.30
C GLY A 40 -15.91 7.15 -10.53
N ARG A 41 -15.85 6.48 -11.70
CA ARG A 41 -16.80 6.74 -12.80
C ARG A 41 -18.01 5.84 -12.54
N LEU A 42 -19.16 6.45 -12.24
CA LEU A 42 -20.53 5.96 -11.92
C LEU A 42 -20.92 4.45 -12.04
N ARG A 43 -20.22 3.65 -12.84
CA ARG A 43 -20.45 2.22 -13.12
C ARG A 43 -20.12 1.27 -11.96
N ILE A 44 -19.06 1.54 -11.18
CA ILE A 44 -18.65 0.65 -10.07
C ILE A 44 -18.47 1.45 -8.78
N LYS A 45 -19.39 1.24 -7.82
CA LYS A 45 -19.42 1.97 -6.54
C LYS A 45 -18.54 1.35 -5.45
N ASN A 46 -18.17 0.07 -5.57
CA ASN A 46 -17.51 -0.67 -4.48
C ASN A 46 -16.34 -1.51 -5.00
N LEU A 47 -15.25 -1.57 -4.24
CA LEU A 47 -14.07 -2.39 -4.50
C LEU A 47 -14.42 -3.88 -4.60
N LYS A 48 -15.35 -4.35 -3.76
CA LYS A 48 -15.80 -5.76 -3.79
C LYS A 48 -16.34 -6.16 -5.17
N LYS A 49 -17.13 -5.29 -5.81
CA LYS A 49 -17.67 -5.54 -7.16
C LYS A 49 -16.57 -5.63 -8.21
N ILE A 50 -15.48 -4.88 -8.07
CA ILE A 50 -14.34 -4.98 -8.99
C ILE A 50 -13.74 -6.38 -8.92
N PHE A 51 -13.53 -6.91 -7.70
CA PHE A 51 -12.96 -8.24 -7.54
C PHE A 51 -13.87 -9.33 -8.09
N GLU A 52 -15.20 -9.16 -7.99
CA GLU A 52 -16.17 -10.05 -8.63
C GLU A 52 -16.09 -9.99 -10.17
N GLU A 53 -15.98 -8.80 -10.77
CA GLU A 53 -15.83 -8.67 -12.22
C GLU A 53 -14.48 -9.20 -12.72
N ILE A 54 -13.38 -8.92 -12.02
CA ILE A 54 -12.07 -9.48 -12.33
C ILE A 54 -12.10 -11.01 -12.23
N ALA A 55 -12.78 -11.56 -11.21
CA ALA A 55 -12.90 -13.00 -11.05
C ALA A 55 -13.61 -13.65 -12.26
N LYS A 56 -14.67 -13.02 -12.79
CA LYS A 56 -15.36 -13.49 -14.01
C LYS A 56 -14.44 -13.47 -15.23
N GLU A 57 -13.71 -12.38 -15.44
CA GLU A 57 -12.80 -12.23 -16.58
C GLU A 57 -11.60 -13.19 -16.50
N MET A 58 -11.08 -13.41 -15.29
CA MET A 58 -10.04 -14.40 -15.01
C MET A 58 -10.52 -15.83 -15.22
N GLN A 59 -11.74 -16.17 -14.77
CA GLN A 59 -12.34 -17.49 -15.03
C GLN A 59 -12.47 -17.75 -16.53
N HIS A 60 -12.89 -16.75 -17.30
CA HIS A 60 -13.01 -16.86 -18.76
C HIS A 60 -11.64 -17.09 -19.44
N THR A 61 -10.60 -16.38 -18.98
CA THR A 61 -9.27 -16.42 -19.61
C THR A 61 -8.48 -17.66 -19.20
N THR A 62 -8.42 -17.96 -17.90
CA THR A 62 -7.57 -19.02 -17.33
C THR A 62 -8.31 -20.36 -17.20
N LYS A 63 -9.64 -20.38 -17.40
CA LYS A 63 -10.50 -21.57 -17.22
C LYS A 63 -10.43 -22.20 -15.82
N THR A 64 -10.00 -21.42 -14.83
CA THR A 64 -9.89 -21.85 -13.43
C THR A 64 -10.98 -21.23 -12.59
N ARG A 65 -11.54 -21.99 -11.64
CA ARG A 65 -12.53 -21.47 -10.69
C ARG A 65 -11.88 -20.50 -9.71
N ILE A 66 -12.18 -19.21 -9.84
CA ILE A 66 -11.65 -18.13 -8.99
C ILE A 66 -12.81 -17.30 -8.45
N SER A 67 -12.95 -17.19 -7.13
CA SER A 67 -13.95 -16.29 -6.53
C SER A 67 -13.43 -14.86 -6.37
N GLY A 68 -14.33 -13.89 -6.23
CA GLY A 68 -13.97 -12.51 -5.87
C GLY A 68 -13.17 -12.44 -4.56
N THR A 69 -13.50 -13.29 -3.58
CA THR A 69 -12.75 -13.40 -2.32
C THR A 69 -11.29 -13.83 -2.55
N ASN A 70 -11.04 -14.76 -3.48
CA ASN A 70 -9.69 -15.20 -3.83
C ASN A 70 -8.89 -14.05 -4.44
N CYS A 71 -9.51 -13.24 -5.31
CA CYS A 71 -8.91 -12.05 -5.90
C CYS A 71 -8.57 -10.99 -4.84
N GLU A 72 -9.48 -10.73 -3.90
CA GLU A 72 -9.26 -9.79 -2.80
C GLU A 72 -8.10 -10.23 -1.91
N ASN A 73 -8.07 -11.51 -1.51
CA ASN A 73 -6.99 -12.07 -0.70
C ASN A 73 -5.65 -11.98 -1.43
N ARG A 74 -5.63 -12.29 -2.73
CA ARG A 74 -4.43 -12.15 -3.55
C ARG A 74 -3.92 -10.72 -3.59
N TRP A 75 -4.82 -9.75 -3.79
CA TRP A 75 -4.48 -8.33 -3.77
C TRP A 75 -3.82 -7.93 -2.44
N LYS A 76 -4.42 -8.31 -1.30
CA LYS A 76 -3.86 -8.02 0.03
C LYS A 76 -2.46 -8.62 0.24
N VAL A 77 -2.20 -9.82 -0.28
CA VAL A 77 -0.87 -10.45 -0.23
C VAL A 77 0.14 -9.64 -1.04
N LEU A 78 -0.21 -9.30 -2.29
CA LEU A 78 0.68 -8.55 -3.16
C LEU A 78 0.97 -7.14 -2.61
N GLU A 79 -0.04 -6.46 -2.06
CA GLU A 79 0.12 -5.14 -1.44
C GLU A 79 1.08 -5.18 -0.25
N ARG A 80 0.93 -6.18 0.65
CA ARG A 80 1.84 -6.35 1.79
C ARG A 80 3.28 -6.63 1.35
N ASN A 81 3.45 -7.52 0.36
CA ASN A 81 4.77 -7.86 -0.18
C ASN A 81 5.44 -6.64 -0.83
N TYR A 82 4.67 -5.84 -1.57
CA TYR A 82 5.17 -4.61 -2.18
C TYR A 82 5.60 -3.59 -1.13
N LYS A 83 4.79 -3.35 -0.08
CA LYS A 83 5.17 -2.45 1.02
C LYS A 83 6.45 -2.92 1.72
N LYS A 84 6.56 -4.23 1.99
CA LYS A 84 7.77 -4.82 2.58
C LYS A 84 8.99 -4.67 1.66
N TYR A 85 8.80 -4.81 0.35
CA TYR A 85 9.84 -4.57 -0.64
C TYR A 85 10.34 -3.13 -0.60
N ILE A 86 9.43 -2.14 -0.57
CA ILE A 86 9.80 -0.72 -0.48
C ILE A 86 10.52 -0.42 0.84
N ASP A 87 9.99 -0.90 1.96
CA ASP A 87 10.61 -0.69 3.29
C ASP A 87 12.04 -1.25 3.34
N ASN A 88 12.24 -2.48 2.88
CA ASN A 88 13.56 -3.11 2.84
C ASN A 88 14.55 -2.38 1.92
N ASN A 89 14.09 -1.88 0.77
CA ASN A 89 14.97 -1.19 -0.18
C ASN A 89 15.19 0.29 0.18
N SER A 90 14.32 0.90 0.99
CA SER A 90 14.49 2.26 1.52
C SER A 90 15.51 2.33 2.65
N LYS A 91 15.65 1.25 3.41
CA LYS A 91 16.61 1.15 4.52
C LYS A 91 17.99 0.83 3.95
N LEU A 92 18.97 1.70 4.20
CA LEU A 92 20.41 1.52 3.91
C LEU A 92 21.05 0.42 4.80
N THR A 93 20.30 -0.58 5.21
CA THR A 93 20.85 -1.73 5.93
C THR A 93 21.69 -2.53 4.95
N GLY A 94 22.88 -2.98 5.33
CA GLY A 94 23.81 -3.75 4.48
C GLY A 94 23.29 -5.12 3.98
N ARG A 95 21.98 -5.37 4.06
CA ARG A 95 21.31 -6.51 3.47
C ARG A 95 21.01 -6.18 2.01
N GLY A 96 21.43 -7.03 1.08
CA GLY A 96 21.28 -6.81 -0.36
C GLY A 96 19.85 -6.45 -0.78
N ARG A 97 19.74 -5.67 -1.87
CA ARG A 97 18.44 -5.22 -2.40
C ARG A 97 17.58 -6.42 -2.79
N ASN A 98 16.33 -6.42 -2.34
CA ASN A 98 15.37 -7.44 -2.76
C ASN A 98 14.83 -7.06 -4.13
N ILE A 99 14.58 -8.06 -4.98
CA ILE A 99 13.91 -7.90 -6.28
C ILE A 99 12.48 -8.39 -6.13
N PHE A 100 11.51 -7.63 -6.66
CA PHE A 100 10.11 -8.05 -6.69
C PHE A 100 9.63 -8.01 -8.14
N GLU A 101 9.10 -9.13 -8.61
CA GLU A 101 8.78 -9.39 -10.02
C GLU A 101 7.72 -8.45 -10.59
N TYR A 102 6.83 -7.94 -9.74
CA TYR A 102 5.69 -7.11 -10.14
C TYR A 102 5.85 -5.63 -9.74
N THR A 103 7.09 -5.18 -9.56
CA THR A 103 7.43 -3.83 -9.09
C THR A 103 6.82 -2.73 -9.96
N ASP A 104 7.02 -2.80 -11.27
CA ASP A 104 6.61 -1.73 -12.19
C ASP A 104 5.09 -1.53 -12.20
N ILE A 105 4.35 -2.63 -12.30
CA ILE A 105 2.88 -2.60 -12.31
C ILE A 105 2.36 -2.15 -10.94
N MET A 106 2.93 -2.66 -9.84
CA MET A 106 2.53 -2.25 -8.50
C MET A 106 2.86 -0.79 -8.21
N HIS A 107 4.02 -0.31 -8.63
CA HIS A 107 4.41 1.09 -8.49
C HIS A 107 3.48 2.00 -9.30
N THR A 108 3.05 1.58 -10.49
CA THR A 108 2.06 2.35 -11.26
C THR A 108 0.71 2.44 -10.54
N ILE A 109 0.27 1.36 -9.90
CA ILE A 109 -1.03 1.32 -9.20
C ILE A 109 -0.94 2.06 -7.86
N LEU A 110 0.13 1.85 -7.10
CA LEU A 110 0.25 2.32 -5.71
C LEU A 110 1.04 3.62 -5.60
N GLY A 111 2.08 3.82 -6.41
CA GLY A 111 3.04 4.94 -6.32
C GLY A 111 2.40 6.33 -6.40
N SER A 112 1.21 6.48 -6.99
CA SER A 112 0.46 7.75 -6.93
C SER A 112 -0.11 8.09 -5.54
N LYS A 113 0.00 7.19 -4.54
CA LYS A 113 -0.48 7.43 -3.17
C LYS A 113 0.65 7.96 -2.28
N LYS A 114 0.43 9.14 -1.71
CA LYS A 114 1.26 9.77 -0.67
C LYS A 114 1.46 8.95 0.63
N ASN A 115 0.77 7.81 0.79
CA ASN A 115 0.78 6.98 2.00
C ASN A 115 1.81 5.82 1.97
N ILE A 116 2.74 5.80 1.01
CA ILE A 116 3.73 4.72 0.87
C ILE A 116 5.07 5.11 1.49
N HIS A 117 5.31 6.39 1.69
CA HIS A 117 6.46 6.87 2.43
C HIS A 117 6.08 6.95 3.90
N PRO A 118 6.85 6.35 4.82
CA PRO A 118 6.65 6.60 6.24
C PRO A 118 6.80 8.11 6.44
N VAL A 119 5.72 8.75 6.90
CA VAL A 119 5.77 10.16 7.28
C VAL A 119 6.75 10.22 8.43
N LEU A 120 7.90 10.85 8.21
CA LEU A 120 8.86 11.11 9.28
C LEU A 120 8.14 12.01 10.27
N PHE A 121 7.65 11.42 11.37
CA PHE A 121 7.16 12.18 12.50
C PHE A 121 8.42 12.75 13.15
N LEU A 122 8.76 13.99 12.81
CA LEU A 122 9.65 14.79 13.62
C LEU A 122 8.92 14.91 14.96
N SER A 123 9.32 14.09 15.94
CA SER A 123 8.94 14.35 17.34
C SER A 123 9.40 15.77 17.61
N SER A 124 8.46 16.70 17.77
CA SER A 124 8.80 18.00 18.31
C SER A 124 9.25 17.72 19.73
N ASP A 125 10.55 17.70 19.94
CA ASP A 125 11.08 18.06 21.25
C ASP A 125 10.41 19.39 21.61
N THR A 126 9.83 19.41 22.79
CA THR A 126 9.02 20.48 23.35
C THR A 126 9.59 21.86 23.05
N ILE A 127 9.01 22.54 22.06
CA ILE A 127 9.01 23.99 22.01
C ILE A 127 7.93 24.43 22.99
N ASN A 128 8.36 24.79 24.21
CA ASN A 128 7.74 25.83 25.03
C ASN A 128 8.54 26.02 26.31
N THR A 129 9.56 26.89 26.27
CA THR A 129 9.76 27.90 27.32
C THR A 129 10.52 29.09 26.72
N LEU A 130 9.83 29.86 25.88
CA LEU A 130 10.15 31.29 25.72
C LEU A 130 9.11 32.02 26.56
N GLU A 131 9.43 32.27 27.82
CA GLU A 131 8.95 33.40 28.64
C GLU A 131 9.46 33.24 30.07
N GLN A 132 10.71 33.64 30.31
CA GLN A 132 11.19 34.29 31.54
C GLN A 132 12.70 34.56 31.43
N SER A 133 13.13 35.70 31.96
CA SER A 133 14.49 36.28 32.03
C SER A 133 14.99 37.06 30.80
N ALA A 134 14.35 38.21 30.56
CA ALA A 134 14.98 39.35 29.88
C ALA A 134 15.90 40.17 30.82
N ASP A 135 16.24 39.64 32.01
CA ASP A 135 16.93 40.38 33.08
C ASP A 135 18.42 39.97 33.30
N ASP A 136 19.02 39.13 32.44
CA ASP A 136 20.37 38.60 32.68
C ASP A 136 21.47 39.11 31.70
N MET A 137 21.18 40.11 30.85
CA MET A 137 22.20 40.69 29.95
C MET A 137 22.71 42.09 30.35
N GLU A 138 22.29 42.63 31.50
CA GLU A 138 22.87 43.88 32.04
C GLU A 138 24.04 43.62 33.01
N ASN A 139 24.06 42.45 33.66
CA ASN A 139 25.04 42.14 34.71
C ASN A 139 26.44 41.74 34.18
N VAL A 140 26.57 41.34 32.91
CA VAL A 140 27.88 40.96 32.32
C VAL A 140 28.66 42.18 31.79
N MET A 141 27.98 43.28 31.45
CA MET A 141 28.64 44.51 30.99
C MET A 141 29.06 45.42 32.15
N GLU A 142 28.40 45.36 33.31
CA GLU A 142 28.77 46.13 34.50
C GLU A 142 29.97 45.54 35.28
N MET A 143 30.29 44.26 35.09
CA MET A 143 31.53 43.66 35.62
C MET A 143 32.79 44.03 34.82
N ARG A 144 32.66 44.45 33.55
CA ARG A 144 33.82 44.79 32.70
C ARG A 144 34.34 46.21 32.89
N THR A 145 33.58 47.10 33.52
CA THR A 145 33.98 48.51 33.78
C THR A 145 34.55 48.77 35.18
N ARG A 146 34.50 47.80 36.12
CA ARG A 146 35.11 47.94 37.47
C ARG A 146 36.57 47.51 37.59
N CYS A 147 37.12 46.77 36.63
CA CYS A 147 38.54 46.40 36.64
C CYS A 147 39.49 47.44 36.00
N ALA A 148 39.00 48.62 35.58
CA ALA A 148 39.83 49.67 34.97
C ALA A 148 39.91 50.98 35.81
N ARG A 149 39.57 50.94 37.11
CA ARG A 149 39.81 52.04 38.06
C ARG A 149 40.17 51.53 39.45
N LYS A 150 41.38 50.98 39.61
CA LYS A 150 42.28 51.28 40.73
C LYS A 150 43.70 50.83 40.41
#